data_AF-A0A2I8F558-F1
#
_entry.id   AF-A0A2I8F558-F1
#
_cell.length_a   1.000
_cell.length_b   1.000
_cell.length_c   1.000
_cell.angle_alpha   90.00
_cell.angle_beta   90.00
_cell.angle_gamma   90.00
#
_symmetry.space_group_name_H-M   'P 1'
#
loop_
_entity.id
_entity.type
_entity.pdbx_description
1 polymer ?
#
loop_
_entity_poly.entity_id
_entity_poly.type
_entity_poly.pdbx_seq_one_letter_code
_entity_poly.pdbx_strand_id
1 'polypeptide(L)'
;MGKKSFSDDASESNETTEQALVTLTLQIKEFVQNRSLDSRFAAKLVKRLKKEAEAISDRGNATKAGQKELKPAFDAADAVLRNHDAALLVTANAALREADGTTGNKKSQLRAMEG
;
A
#
# COMPACT_ATOMS: atom_id res chain seq x y z
N MET A 1 -44.85 -38.81 -3.74
CA MET A 1 -44.09 -38.47 -2.52
C MET A 1 -42.61 -38.45 -2.90
N GLY A 2 -41.86 -37.37 -2.97
CA GLY A 2 -42.11 -35.94 -2.88
C GLY A 2 -40.93 -35.26 -3.59
N LYS A 3 -41.22 -34.30 -4.46
CA LYS A 3 -40.20 -33.39 -5.01
C LYS A 3 -39.74 -32.51 -3.84
N LYS A 4 -38.45 -32.53 -3.49
CA LYS A 4 -37.82 -31.52 -2.63
C LYS A 4 -36.82 -30.77 -3.51
N SER A 5 -37.27 -29.74 -4.22
CA SER A 5 -37.36 -28.34 -3.79
C SER A 5 -35.97 -27.75 -3.50
N PHE A 6 -35.56 -26.91 -4.44
CA PHE A 6 -34.47 -25.95 -4.40
C PHE A 6 -34.39 -25.21 -3.06
N SER A 7 -33.19 -25.14 -2.51
CA SER A 7 -32.73 -24.10 -1.58
C SER A 7 -31.42 -23.65 -2.21
N ASP A 8 -31.43 -22.69 -3.13
CA ASP A 8 -31.43 -21.25 -2.84
C ASP A 8 -30.58 -20.89 -1.62
N ASP A 9 -29.28 -21.16 -1.75
CA ASP A 9 -28.25 -20.64 -0.85
C ASP A 9 -27.11 -19.99 -1.68
N ALA A 10 -27.49 -19.41 -2.82
CA ALA A 10 -26.60 -18.59 -3.66
C ALA A 10 -26.81 -17.08 -3.39
N SER A 11 -27.38 -16.75 -2.23
CA SER A 11 -27.71 -15.39 -1.82
C SER A 11 -26.82 -14.87 -0.67
N GLU A 12 -25.65 -15.46 -0.46
CA GLU A 12 -24.61 -14.90 0.40
C GLU A 12 -23.35 -14.61 -0.42
N SER A 13 -23.02 -13.32 -0.54
CA SER A 13 -21.78 -12.75 -1.09
C SER A 13 -21.52 -12.88 -2.59
N ASN A 14 -22.33 -12.22 -3.43
CA ASN A 14 -21.87 -11.76 -4.75
C ASN A 14 -20.86 -10.59 -4.60
N GLU A 15 -19.80 -10.75 -3.80
CA GLU A 15 -18.63 -9.88 -3.91
C GLU A 15 -18.01 -10.18 -5.27
N THR A 16 -18.17 -9.25 -6.21
CA THR A 16 -17.50 -9.36 -7.51
C THR A 16 -15.99 -9.34 -7.26
N THR A 17 -15.22 -10.03 -8.10
CA THR A 17 -13.74 -10.06 -7.99
C THR A 17 -13.15 -8.64 -7.92
N GLU A 18 -13.81 -7.67 -8.56
CA GLU A 18 -13.44 -6.25 -8.49
C GLU A 18 -13.65 -5.66 -7.09
N GLN A 19 -14.76 -5.95 -6.42
CA GLN A 19 -15.01 -5.51 -5.04
C GLN A 19 -13.97 -6.07 -4.08
N ALA A 20 -13.62 -7.36 -4.24
CA ALA A 20 -12.57 -7.99 -3.44
C ALA A 20 -11.20 -7.30 -3.65
N LEU A 21 -10.86 -6.94 -4.90
CA LEU A 21 -9.64 -6.19 -5.20
C LEU A 21 -9.65 -4.79 -4.58
N VAL A 22 -10.79 -4.09 -4.56
CA VAL A 22 -10.94 -2.80 -3.88
C VAL A 22 -10.71 -2.96 -2.38
N THR A 23 -11.38 -3.91 -1.74
CA THR A 23 -11.25 -4.19 -0.30
C THR A 23 -9.81 -4.53 0.08
N LEU A 24 -9.15 -5.41 -0.67
CA LEU A 24 -7.74 -5.75 -0.46
C LEU A 24 -6.83 -4.53 -0.60
N THR A 25 -7.07 -3.68 -1.60
CA THR A 25 -6.27 -2.47 -1.82
C THR A 25 -6.41 -1.48 -0.66
N LEU A 26 -7.63 -1.31 -0.13
CA LEU A 26 -7.88 -0.47 1.03
C LEU A 26 -7.24 -1.00 2.31
N GLN A 27 -7.27 -2.31 2.54
CA GLN A 27 -6.59 -2.95 3.67
C GLN A 27 -5.07 -2.75 3.60
N ILE A 28 -4.46 -2.92 2.43
CA ILE A 28 -3.02 -2.67 2.24
C ILE A 28 -2.68 -1.22 2.55
N LYS A 29 -3.51 -0.27 2.09
CA LYS A 29 -3.35 1.15 2.40
C LYS A 29 -3.33 1.37 3.92
N GLU A 30 -4.28 0.79 4.66
CA GLU A 30 -4.33 0.91 6.13
C GLU A 30 -3.09 0.30 6.79
N PHE A 31 -2.62 -0.87 6.35
CA PHE A 31 -1.41 -1.48 6.91
C PHE A 31 -0.15 -0.64 6.68
N VAL A 32 -0.03 0.04 5.52
CA VAL A 32 1.08 0.95 5.26
C VAL A 32 0.97 2.21 6.14
N GLN A 33 -0.23 2.76 6.32
CA GLN A 33 -0.45 3.91 7.21
C GLN A 33 -0.10 3.59 8.66
N ASN A 34 -0.48 2.39 9.12
CA ASN A 34 -0.19 1.89 10.47
C ASN A 34 1.25 1.41 10.64
N ARG A 35 2.09 1.49 9.59
CA ARG A 35 3.48 0.99 9.55
C ARG A 35 3.61 -0.48 9.95
N SER A 36 2.54 -1.26 9.79
CA SER A 36 2.52 -2.70 10.08
C SER A 36 2.95 -3.55 8.89
N LEU A 37 3.12 -2.93 7.71
CA LEU A 37 3.55 -3.58 6.48
C LEU A 37 4.76 -2.85 5.87
N ASP A 38 5.76 -3.62 5.46
CA ASP A 38 6.92 -3.10 4.74
C ASP A 38 6.51 -2.43 3.42
N SER A 39 7.00 -1.21 3.16
CA SER A 39 6.56 -0.42 2.01
C SER A 39 6.96 -1.04 0.66
N ARG A 40 8.08 -1.77 0.60
CA ARG A 40 8.53 -2.46 -0.63
C ARG A 40 7.64 -3.66 -0.92
N PHE A 41 7.27 -4.41 0.12
CA PHE A 41 6.33 -5.52 -0.01
C PHE A 41 4.95 -5.03 -0.41
N ALA A 42 4.43 -4.00 0.24
CA ALA A 42 3.17 -3.36 -0.10
C ALA A 42 3.15 -2.85 -1.55
N ALA A 43 4.21 -2.18 -2.02
CA ALA A 43 4.32 -1.73 -3.40
C ALA A 43 4.30 -2.89 -4.41
N LYS A 44 4.93 -4.03 -4.09
CA LYS A 44 4.86 -5.23 -4.93
C LYS A 44 3.45 -5.81 -4.96
N LEU A 45 2.76 -5.84 -3.83
CA LEU A 45 1.41 -6.37 -3.73
C LEU A 45 0.41 -5.50 -4.52
N VAL A 46 0.47 -4.17 -4.36
CA VAL A 46 -0.34 -3.22 -5.16
C VAL A 46 -0.08 -3.39 -6.66
N LYS A 47 1.18 -3.58 -7.09
CA LYS A 47 1.50 -3.88 -8.50
C LYS A 47 0.87 -5.18 -8.99
N ARG A 48 0.77 -6.21 -8.16
CA ARG A 48 0.12 -7.48 -8.51
C ARG A 48 -1.39 -7.33 -8.62
N LEU A 49 -2.01 -6.58 -7.70
CA LEU A 49 -3.45 -6.30 -7.74
C LEU A 49 -3.85 -5.49 -8.98
N LYS A 50 -3.00 -4.54 -9.41
CA LYS A 50 -3.21 -3.80 -10.67
C LYS A 50 -3.21 -4.73 -11.90
N LYS A 51 -2.26 -5.68 -11.96
CA LYS A 51 -2.23 -6.68 -13.04
C LYS A 51 -3.45 -7.59 -13.04
N GLU A 52 -3.96 -7.93 -11.86
CA GLU A 52 -5.18 -8.73 -11.76
C GLU A 52 -6.41 -7.93 -12.24
N ALA A 53 -6.50 -6.65 -11.88
CA ALA A 53 -7.53 -5.75 -12.39
C ALA A 53 -7.47 -5.61 -13.93
N GLU A 54 -6.28 -5.50 -14.50
CA GLU A 54 -6.07 -5.52 -15.96
C GLU A 54 -6.54 -6.84 -16.57
N ALA A 55 -6.18 -7.98 -15.98
CA ALA A 55 -6.59 -9.30 -16.47
C ALA A 55 -8.11 -9.53 -16.43
N ILE A 56 -8.80 -9.00 -15.40
CA ILE A 56 -10.27 -9.03 -15.31
C ILE A 56 -10.89 -8.20 -16.43
N SER A 57 -10.32 -7.03 -16.72
CA SER A 57 -10.73 -6.17 -17.83
C SER A 57 -10.54 -6.85 -19.18
N ASP A 58 -9.38 -7.49 -19.40
CA ASP A 58 -9.05 -8.15 -20.65
C ASP A 58 -9.92 -9.38 -20.92
N ARG A 59 -10.37 -10.08 -19.88
CA ARG A 59 -11.32 -11.21 -20.00
C ARG A 59 -12.76 -10.79 -20.29
N GLY A 60 -13.06 -9.49 -20.34
CA GLY A 60 -14.42 -8.97 -20.54
C GLY A 60 -15.33 -9.15 -19.32
N ASN A 61 -14.75 -9.47 -18.16
CA ASN A 61 -15.48 -9.67 -16.91
C ASN A 61 -15.56 -8.40 -16.05
N ALA A 62 -14.97 -7.30 -16.52
CA ALA A 62 -14.94 -6.05 -15.77
C ALA A 62 -16.28 -5.31 -15.81
N THR A 63 -16.69 -4.78 -14.66
CA THR A 63 -17.86 -3.93 -14.56
C THR A 63 -17.45 -2.46 -14.56
N LYS A 64 -18.27 -1.59 -15.16
CA LYS A 64 -18.01 -0.13 -15.16
C LYS A 64 -17.96 0.46 -13.75
N ALA A 65 -18.73 -0.12 -12.82
CA ALA A 65 -18.75 0.30 -11.42
C ALA A 65 -17.45 -0.10 -10.70
N GLY A 66 -17.05 -1.37 -10.81
CA GLY A 66 -15.82 -1.86 -10.17
C GLY A 66 -14.56 -1.17 -10.71
N GLN A 67 -14.45 -0.94 -12.01
CA GLN A 67 -13.33 -0.17 -12.57
C GLN A 67 -13.25 1.28 -12.04
N LYS A 68 -14.42 1.92 -11.81
CA LYS A 68 -14.50 3.28 -11.27
C LYS A 68 -14.08 3.33 -9.80
N GLU A 69 -14.25 2.25 -9.05
CA GLU A 69 -13.81 2.13 -7.65
C GLU A 69 -12.35 1.66 -7.51
N LEU A 70 -11.88 0.81 -8.41
CA LEU A 70 -10.50 0.29 -8.41
C LEU A 70 -9.47 1.40 -8.61
N LYS A 71 -9.70 2.30 -9.57
CA LYS A 71 -8.77 3.39 -9.87
C LYS A 71 -8.48 4.28 -8.64
N PRO A 72 -9.47 4.88 -7.96
CA PRO A 72 -9.21 5.71 -6.79
C PRO A 72 -8.63 4.91 -5.62
N ALA A 73 -8.99 3.63 -5.46
CA ALA A 73 -8.38 2.78 -4.43
C ALA A 73 -6.87 2.59 -4.67
N PHE A 74 -6.47 2.28 -5.90
CA PHE A 74 -5.06 2.16 -6.26
C PHE A 74 -4.29 3.48 -6.16
N ASP A 75 -4.88 4.59 -6.60
CA ASP A 75 -4.26 5.91 -6.49
C ASP A 75 -4.04 6.31 -5.02
N ALA A 76 -5.00 5.99 -4.15
CA ALA A 76 -4.88 6.23 -2.71
C ALA A 76 -3.77 5.37 -2.07
N ALA A 77 -3.67 4.08 -2.44
CA ALA A 77 -2.61 3.20 -1.96
C ALA A 77 -1.22 3.68 -2.42
N ASP A 78 -1.08 4.08 -3.69
CA ASP A 78 0.17 4.64 -4.21
C ASP A 78 0.56 5.95 -3.52
N ALA A 79 -0.41 6.82 -3.22
CA ALA A 79 -0.15 8.08 -2.50
C ALA A 79 0.39 7.83 -1.09
N VAL A 80 -0.21 6.88 -0.36
CA VAL A 80 0.26 6.48 0.98
C VAL A 80 1.67 5.91 0.93
N LEU A 81 1.97 5.04 -0.05
CA LEU A 81 3.31 4.48 -0.23
C LEU A 81 4.36 5.57 -0.49
N ARG A 82 4.07 6.50 -1.41
CA ARG A 82 4.99 7.62 -1.70
C ARG A 82 5.22 8.51 -0.49
N ASN A 83 4.16 8.81 0.27
CA ASN A 83 4.27 9.62 1.48
C ASN A 83 5.09 8.92 2.56
N HIS A 84 4.90 7.61 2.74
CA HIS A 84 5.67 6.81 3.68
C HIS A 84 7.16 6.80 3.31
N ASP A 85 7.48 6.53 2.04
CA ASP A 85 8.86 6.52 1.56
C ASP A 85 9.51 7.91 1.65
N ALA A 86 8.77 8.98 1.37
CA ALA A 86 9.25 10.35 1.57
C ALA A 86 9.55 10.65 3.04
N ALA A 87 8.69 10.21 3.97
CA ALA A 87 8.90 10.37 5.40
C ALA A 87 10.15 9.62 5.90
N LEU A 88 10.41 8.42 5.36
CA LEU A 88 11.65 7.68 5.63
C LEU A 88 12.88 8.46 5.16
N LEU A 89 12.85 9.03 3.96
CA LEU A 89 13.96 9.83 3.43
C LEU A 89 14.21 11.09 4.25
N VAL A 90 13.16 11.79 4.69
CA VAL A 90 13.28 12.97 5.56
C VAL A 90 13.91 12.59 6.90
N THR A 91 13.46 11.48 7.50
CA THR A 91 13.99 10.98 8.78
C THR A 91 15.46 10.59 8.65
N ALA A 92 15.83 9.88 7.58
CA ALA A 92 17.21 9.51 7.30
C ALA A 92 18.10 10.75 7.10
N ASN A 93 17.62 11.75 6.34
CA ASN A 93 18.37 13.00 6.15
C ASN A 93 18.53 13.79 7.45
N ALA A 94 17.52 13.81 8.32
CA ALA A 94 17.64 14.46 9.63
C ALA A 94 18.72 13.77 10.49
N ALA A 95 18.69 12.43 10.56
CA ALA A 95 19.68 11.65 11.29
C ALA A 95 21.12 11.85 10.76
N LEU A 96 21.30 11.97 9.44
CA LEU A 96 22.61 12.28 8.84
C LEU A 96 23.13 13.65 9.27
N ARG A 97 22.27 14.68 9.30
CA ARG A 97 22.65 16.02 9.75
C ARG A 97 23.03 16.06 11.23
N GLU A 98 22.31 15.31 12.07
CA GLU A 98 22.65 15.15 13.50
C GLU A 98 24.00 14.46 13.70
N ALA A 99 24.27 13.41 12.91
CA ALA A 99 25.57 12.73 12.92
C ALA A 99 26.71 13.64 12.45
N ASP A 100 26.50 14.42 11.39
CA ASP A 100 27.48 15.40 10.88
C ASP A 100 27.75 16.53 11.90
N GLY A 101 26.71 17.04 12.56
CA GLY A 101 26.87 18.04 13.64
C GLY A 101 27.68 17.49 14.82
N THR A 102 27.47 16.23 15.18
CA THR A 102 28.21 15.57 16.27
C THR A 102 29.68 15.31 15.92
N THR A 103 29.97 14.94 14.68
CA THR A 103 31.35 14.72 14.21
C THR A 103 32.11 16.04 14.01
N GLY A 104 31.44 17.10 13.56
CA GLY A 104 32.01 18.45 13.47
C GLY A 104 32.37 19.05 14.84
N ASN A 105 31.54 18.83 15.86
CA ASN A 105 31.84 19.27 17.23
C ASN A 105 33.03 18.51 17.84
N LYS A 106 33.16 17.21 17.59
CA LYS A 106 34.33 16.43 18.04
C LYS A 106 35.62 16.92 17.37
N LYS A 107 35.58 17.25 16.08
CA LYS A 107 36.76 17.70 15.32
C LYS A 107 37.24 19.10 15.74
N SER A 108 36.31 19.98 16.14
CA SER A 108 36.64 21.31 16.67
C SER A 108 37.17 21.26 18.10
N GLN A 109 36.63 20.39 18.97
CA GLN A 109 37.17 20.16 20.32
C GLN A 109 38.58 19.55 20.31
N LEU A 110 38.87 18.59 19.42
CA LEU A 110 40.21 18.00 19.29
C LEU A 110 41.26 19.05 18.88
N ARG A 111 40.92 19.98 17.98
CA ARG A 111 41.83 21.09 17.61
C ARG A 111 42.04 22.12 18.71
N ALA A 112 41.10 22.27 19.64
CA ALA A 112 41.20 23.20 20.75
C ALA A 112 42.03 22.66 21.94
N MET A 113 42.31 21.34 21.98
CA MET A 113 43.17 20.72 23.00
C MET A 113 44.63 20.52 22.53
N GLU A 114 44.92 20.75 21.25
CA GLU A 114 46.27 20.60 20.66
C GLU A 114 47.03 21.93 20.48
N GLY A 115 46.46 23.06 20.93
CA GLY A 115 47.10 24.39 20.92
C GLY A 115 47.32 24.93 22.32
#